data_AF-A0A6G0VKB7-F1
#
_entry.id   AF-A0A6G0VKB7-F1
#
_cell.length_a   1.000
_cell.length_b   1.000
_cell.length_c   1.000
_cell.angle_alpha   90.00
_cell.angle_beta   90.00
_cell.angle_gamma   90.00
#
_symmetry.space_group_name_H-M   'P 1'
#
loop_
_entity.id
_entity.type
_entity.pdbx_description
1 polymer ?
#
loop_
_entity_poly.entity_id
_entity_poly.type
_entity_poly.pdbx_seq_one_letter_code
_entity_poly.pdbx_strand_id
1 'polypeptide(L)'
;MDDMYLNVSAGYVDDCRITQIDYYSFLPYSTSALSNNDEVRITLHNTESYTLPCESYIYIEGTITKPAEITDDIRFINYGLAFIFSEIKYELNGIQIQKL
;
A
#
# COMPACT_ATOMS: atom_id res chain seq x y z
N MET A 1 -26.98 -4.89 -36.20
CA MET A 1 -26.82 -3.50 -36.64
C MET A 1 -25.50 -3.06 -36.04
N ASP A 2 -24.60 -2.59 -36.90
CA ASP A 2 -23.16 -2.59 -36.68
C ASP A 2 -22.71 -1.67 -35.55
N ASP A 3 -22.03 -2.24 -34.54
CA ASP A 3 -21.36 -1.52 -33.43
C ASP A 3 -20.12 -0.71 -33.89
N MET A 4 -20.03 -0.36 -35.17
CA MET A 4 -18.83 0.22 -35.81
C MET A 4 -18.80 1.76 -35.81
N TYR A 5 -19.78 2.43 -35.19
CA TYR A 5 -19.90 3.89 -35.19
C TYR A 5 -19.71 4.51 -33.80
N LEU A 6 -18.79 5.47 -33.70
CA LEU A 6 -18.57 6.27 -32.49
C LEU A 6 -19.79 7.15 -32.20
N ASN A 7 -20.52 6.85 -31.11
CA ASN A 7 -21.65 7.67 -30.67
C ASN A 7 -21.18 8.86 -29.82
N VAL A 8 -21.03 10.02 -30.46
CA VAL A 8 -20.61 11.27 -29.81
C VAL A 8 -21.65 11.88 -28.84
N SER A 9 -22.87 11.35 -28.81
CA SER A 9 -23.94 11.74 -27.86
C SER A 9 -24.07 10.81 -26.66
N ALA A 10 -23.28 9.73 -26.62
CA ALA A 10 -23.23 8.84 -25.46
C ALA A 10 -22.73 9.59 -24.22
N GLY A 11 -23.31 9.28 -23.06
CA GLY A 11 -22.81 9.80 -21.78
C GLY A 11 -21.39 9.33 -21.51
N TYR A 12 -20.65 10.06 -20.67
CA TYR A 12 -19.34 9.63 -20.22
C TYR A 12 -19.44 8.26 -19.53
N VAL A 13 -18.64 7.31 -20.00
CA VAL A 13 -18.44 6.01 -19.36
C VAL A 13 -16.98 5.95 -18.95
N ASP A 14 -16.74 5.77 -17.66
CA ASP A 14 -15.40 5.49 -17.15
C ASP A 14 -15.13 3.98 -17.23
N ASP A 15 -14.29 3.59 -18.18
CA ASP A 15 -13.81 2.22 -18.33
C ASP A 15 -12.65 1.89 -17.35
N CYS A 16 -12.11 2.88 -16.63
CA CYS A 16 -10.99 2.69 -15.70
C CYS A 16 -11.46 2.27 -14.30
N ARG A 17 -12.29 1.22 -14.21
CA ARG A 17 -12.80 0.73 -12.93
C ARG A 17 -11.82 -0.25 -12.30
N ILE A 18 -11.53 -0.07 -11.01
CA ILE A 18 -10.83 -1.08 -10.22
C ILE A 18 -11.70 -2.34 -10.20
N THR A 19 -11.20 -3.43 -10.78
CA THR A 19 -11.92 -4.71 -10.88
C THR A 19 -11.64 -5.63 -9.69
N GLN A 20 -10.48 -5.47 -9.04
CA GLN A 20 -10.01 -6.33 -7.96
C GLN A 20 -9.06 -5.58 -7.02
N ILE A 21 -9.07 -5.95 -5.75
CA ILE A 21 -8.10 -5.52 -4.73
C ILE A 21 -7.53 -6.78 -4.08
N ASP A 22 -6.20 -6.89 -4.07
CA ASP A 22 -5.47 -8.00 -3.44
C ASP A 22 -4.87 -7.56 -2.11
N TYR A 23 -4.96 -8.45 -1.12
CA TYR A 23 -4.46 -8.22 0.24
C TYR A 23 -3.30 -9.16 0.56
N TYR A 24 -2.21 -8.58 1.07
CA TYR A 24 -1.02 -9.32 1.48
C TYR A 24 -0.73 -9.03 2.95
N SER A 25 -0.72 -10.08 3.77
CA SER A 25 -0.44 -9.97 5.20
C SER A 25 0.98 -10.43 5.50
N PHE A 26 1.69 -9.62 6.27
CA PHE A 26 3.05 -9.90 6.72
C PHE A 26 3.12 -9.78 8.23
N LEU A 27 3.84 -10.70 8.86
CA LEU A 27 4.16 -10.62 10.27
C LEU A 27 5.66 -10.30 10.40
N PRO A 28 6.04 -9.42 11.36
CA PRO A 28 7.45 -9.18 11.63
C PRO A 28 8.10 -10.50 12.08
N TYR A 29 9.35 -10.72 11.67
CA TYR A 29 10.08 -11.95 12.00
C TYR A 29 10.27 -12.09 13.51
N SER A 30 10.48 -10.97 14.20
CA SER A 30 10.54 -10.91 15.66
C SER A 30 9.56 -9.87 16.21
N THR A 31 8.63 -10.32 17.05
CA THR A 31 7.64 -9.47 17.73
C THR A 31 8.23 -8.70 18.92
N SER A 32 9.44 -9.04 19.35
CA SER A 32 10.08 -8.49 20.55
C SER A 32 11.28 -7.59 20.27
N ALA A 33 11.73 -7.51 19.02
CA ALA A 33 12.93 -6.76 18.65
C ALA A 33 12.58 -5.58 17.74
N LEU A 34 12.75 -4.37 18.27
CA LEU A 34 12.67 -3.13 17.52
C LEU A 34 13.90 -3.00 16.61
N SER A 35 13.74 -2.35 15.44
CA SER A 35 14.83 -2.07 14.50
C SER A 35 15.45 -3.30 13.80
N ASN A 36 14.67 -4.35 13.54
CA ASN A 36 15.09 -5.38 12.57
C ASN A 36 14.83 -4.91 11.13
N ASN A 37 15.81 -5.14 10.26
CA ASN A 37 15.73 -4.86 8.83
C ASN A 37 14.98 -5.98 8.09
N ASP A 38 13.72 -6.20 8.46
CA ASP A 38 12.86 -7.10 7.68
C ASP A 38 12.42 -6.37 6.40
N GLU A 39 12.69 -6.99 5.24
CA GLU A 39 12.20 -6.49 3.96
C GLU A 39 10.89 -7.19 3.59
N VAL A 40 9.84 -6.41 3.38
CA VAL A 40 8.58 -6.89 2.80
C VAL A 40 8.57 -6.57 1.31
N ARG A 41 8.45 -7.60 0.45
CA ARG A 41 8.36 -7.44 -1.00
C ARG A 41 7.07 -8.05 -1.54
N ILE A 42 6.23 -7.19 -2.12
CA ILE A 42 5.02 -7.61 -2.85
C ILE A 42 5.39 -7.63 -4.33
N THR A 43 5.61 -8.82 -4.89
CA THR A 43 5.96 -8.98 -6.30
C THR A 43 4.73 -9.32 -7.12
N LEU A 44 4.48 -8.54 -8.17
CA LEU A 44 3.41 -8.80 -9.13
C LEU A 44 4.03 -9.36 -10.42
N HIS A 45 3.64 -10.59 -10.78
CA HIS A 45 4.21 -11.30 -11.92
C HIS A 45 3.32 -11.27 -13.18
N ASN A 46 2.07 -10.80 -13.07
CA ASN A 46 1.13 -10.83 -14.18
C ASN A 46 1.29 -9.59 -15.08
N THR A 47 1.66 -9.80 -16.33
CA THR A 47 1.81 -8.74 -17.36
C THR A 47 0.49 -8.28 -17.96
N GLU A 48 -0.62 -8.96 -17.67
CA GLU A 48 -1.94 -8.63 -18.23
C GLU A 48 -2.78 -7.71 -17.34
N SER A 49 -2.34 -7.46 -16.10
CA SER A 49 -3.04 -6.57 -15.17
C SER A 49 -2.34 -5.22 -15.05
N TYR A 50 -3.08 -4.14 -15.30
CA TYR A 50 -2.65 -2.79 -14.94
C TYR A 50 -2.98 -2.53 -13.47
N THR A 51 -1.96 -2.19 -12.68
CA THR A 51 -2.17 -1.79 -11.28
C THR A 51 -2.30 -0.29 -11.15
N LEU A 52 -3.03 0.14 -10.12
CA LEU A 52 -3.21 1.55 -9.77
C LEU A 52 -2.60 1.81 -8.37
N PRO A 53 -1.27 1.94 -8.24
CA PRO A 53 -0.60 1.98 -6.94
C PRO A 53 -1.02 3.15 -6.04
N CYS A 54 -1.55 4.25 -6.61
CA CYS A 54 -2.01 5.41 -5.85
C CYS A 54 -3.26 5.12 -5.01
N GLU A 55 -4.01 4.07 -5.33
CA GLU A 55 -5.19 3.62 -4.57
C GLU A 55 -4.84 2.49 -3.58
N SER A 56 -3.55 2.15 -3.45
CA SER A 56 -3.07 1.18 -2.47
C SER A 56 -2.90 1.79 -1.08
N TYR A 57 -2.99 0.97 -0.04
CA TYR A 57 -2.73 1.37 1.33
C TYR A 57 -1.96 0.31 2.12
N ILE A 58 -1.30 0.74 3.19
CA ILE A 58 -0.65 -0.16 4.15
C ILE A 58 -1.52 -0.18 5.42
N TYR A 59 -1.98 -1.37 5.80
CA TYR A 59 -2.66 -1.60 7.07
C TYR A 59 -1.66 -2.08 8.11
N ILE A 60 -1.55 -1.37 9.23
CA ILE A 60 -0.64 -1.71 10.34
C ILE A 60 -1.49 -2.01 11.57
N GLU A 61 -1.27 -3.19 12.14
CA GLU A 61 -1.88 -3.61 13.39
C GLU A 61 -0.79 -3.89 14.43
N GLY A 62 -1.01 -3.47 15.67
CA GLY A 62 -0.06 -3.69 16.75
C GLY A 62 -0.53 -3.15 18.09
N THR A 63 0.25 -3.44 19.12
CA THR A 63 0.00 -2.99 20.50
C THR A 63 1.06 -2.01 20.94
N ILE A 64 0.66 -0.97 21.68
CA ILE A 64 1.58 -0.02 22.29
C ILE A 64 1.63 -0.28 23.80
N THR A 65 2.84 -0.45 24.33
CA THR A 65 3.04 -0.57 25.77
C THR A 65 3.11 0.82 26.40
N LYS A 66 2.13 1.14 27.26
CA LYS A 66 2.09 2.38 28.02
C LYS A 66 2.80 2.22 29.37
N PRO A 67 3.81 3.05 29.70
CA PRO A 67 4.39 3.06 31.04
C PRO A 67 3.34 3.44 32.09
N ALA A 68 3.39 2.80 33.26
CA ALA A 68 2.39 3.00 34.32
C ALA A 68 2.32 4.44 34.85
N GLU A 69 3.40 5.21 34.69
CA GLU A 69 3.54 6.59 35.16
C GLU A 69 2.82 7.61 34.26
N ILE A 70 2.47 7.22 33.03
CA ILE A 70 1.77 8.10 32.09
C ILE A 70 0.26 7.95 32.30
N THR A 71 -0.43 9.04 32.63
CA THR A 71 -1.89 9.03 32.77
C THR A 71 -2.60 9.34 31.46
N ASP A 72 -2.01 10.18 30.61
CA ASP A 72 -2.60 10.65 29.36
C ASP A 72 -2.70 9.57 28.27
N ASP A 73 -3.62 9.78 27.33
CA ASP A 73 -3.77 8.91 26.16
C ASP A 73 -2.51 8.94 25.28
N ILE A 74 -2.10 7.78 24.78
CA ILE A 74 -1.05 7.69 23.78
C ILE A 74 -1.64 8.01 22.42
N ARG A 75 -0.99 8.92 21.69
CA ARG A 75 -1.34 9.27 20.32
C ARG A 75 -0.07 9.31 19.47
N PHE A 76 -0.17 8.84 18.23
CA PHE A 76 0.87 9.10 17.25
C PHE A 76 0.80 10.57 16.82
N ILE A 77 1.94 11.24 16.80
CA ILE A 77 2.10 12.61 16.30
C ILE A 77 3.06 12.61 15.11
N ASN A 78 3.02 13.65 14.28
CA ASN A 78 3.97 13.86 13.17
C ASN A 78 4.15 12.64 12.25
N TYR A 79 3.08 11.95 11.86
CA TYR A 79 3.19 10.70 11.08
C TYR A 79 4.01 9.61 11.77
N GLY A 80 3.86 9.45 13.09
CA GLY A 80 4.64 8.50 13.91
C GLY A 80 4.78 7.08 13.34
N LEU A 81 3.73 6.56 12.71
CA LEU A 81 3.77 5.23 12.06
C LEU A 81 4.63 5.20 10.80
N ALA A 82 4.81 6.32 10.09
CA ALA A 82 5.68 6.36 8.90
C ALA A 82 7.15 6.13 9.27
N PHE A 83 7.56 6.47 10.48
CA PHE A 83 8.94 6.27 10.97
C PHE A 83 9.31 4.80 11.21
N ILE A 84 8.36 3.86 11.12
CA ILE A 84 8.70 2.43 11.17
C ILE A 84 9.38 1.97 9.88
N PHE A 85 9.20 2.71 8.77
CA PHE A 85 9.81 2.39 7.49
C PHE A 85 11.12 3.14 7.35
N SER A 86 12.20 2.39 7.12
CA SER A 86 13.50 2.95 6.75
C SER A 86 13.57 3.31 5.27
N GLU A 87 12.85 2.58 4.42
CA GLU A 87 12.77 2.80 2.98
C GLU A 87 11.48 2.19 2.43
N ILE A 88 10.81 2.91 1.51
CA ILE A 88 9.72 2.34 0.69
C ILE A 88 10.08 2.56 -0.77
N LYS A 89 10.10 1.48 -1.58
CA LYS A 89 10.41 1.54 -3.01
C LYS A 89 9.28 0.99 -3.85
N TYR A 90 9.05 1.66 -4.98
CA TYR A 90 8.28 1.11 -6.08
C TYR A 90 9.22 0.81 -7.24
N GLU A 91 9.25 -0.46 -7.63
CA GLU A 91 10.14 -0.96 -8.68
C GLU A 91 9.30 -1.58 -9.81
N LEU A 92 9.68 -1.28 -11.06
CA LEU A 92 9.08 -1.88 -12.24
C LEU A 92 10.19 -2.55 -13.05
N ASN A 93 10.08 -3.88 -13.23
CA ASN A 93 11.11 -4.70 -13.87
C ASN A 93 12.52 -4.51 -13.28
N GLY A 94 12.62 -4.35 -11.95
CA GLY A 94 13.88 -4.13 -11.25
C GLY A 94 14.44 -2.71 -11.38
N ILE A 95 13.73 -1.78 -12.02
CA ILE A 95 14.08 -0.36 -12.08
C ILE A 95 13.28 0.36 -10.99
N GLN A 96 13.99 1.06 -10.10
CA GLN A 96 13.36 1.92 -9.10
C GLN A 96 12.68 3.12 -9.78
N ILE A 97 11.35 3.18 -9.68
CA ILE A 97 10.53 4.27 -10.19
C ILE A 97 10.37 5.36 -9.12
N GLN A 98 10.13 4.94 -7.88
CA GLN A 98 9.97 5.84 -6.75
C GLN A 98 10.63 5.27 -5.49
N LYS A 99 11.15 6.17 -4.65
CA LYS A 99 11.65 5.88 -3.31
C LYS A 99 11.17 6.97 -2.36
N LEU A 100 10.68 6.57 -1.20
CA LEU A 100 10.34 7.44 -0.07
C LEU A 100 11.32 7.18 1.08
#